data_AF-A0A8X6I748-F1
#
_entry.id   AF-A0A8X6I748-F1
#
_cell.length_a   1.000
_cell.length_b   1.000
_cell.length_c   1.000
_cell.angle_alpha   90.00
_cell.angle_beta   90.00
_cell.angle_gamma   90.00
#
_symmetry.space_group_name_H-M   'P 1'
#
loop_
_entity.id
_entity.type
_entity.pdbx_description
1 polymer ?
#
loop_
_entity_poly.entity_id
_entity_poly.type
_entity_poly.pdbx_seq_one_letter_code
_entity_poly.pdbx_strand_id
1 'polypeptide(L)'
;MRISALKRIAGARWGCSGQTFLQTYHTFILPLLTYCCEPLVVAKENVLDTLEKIQSQSLSIVSGTVKTTPIDSMLMLTGDMPLRTIIQEKALIIWEKIIRASGYFSLWNEVSQNLIRNLQTQKGFLQGSVKKFTWFKS
;
A
#
# COMPACT_ATOMS: atom_id res chain seq x y z
N MET A 1 -16.70 -3.71 3.17
CA MET A 1 -17.16 -4.75 2.23
C MET A 1 -16.44 -6.11 2.38
N ARG A 2 -15.17 -6.17 2.82
CA ARG A 2 -14.42 -7.45 2.96
C ARG A 2 -14.44 -8.09 4.37
N ILE A 3 -14.58 -7.29 5.43
CA ILE A 3 -14.75 -7.81 6.81
C ILE A 3 -16.02 -8.67 6.95
N SER A 4 -17.09 -8.34 6.22
CA SER A 4 -18.32 -9.15 6.18
C SER A 4 -18.11 -10.53 5.57
N ALA A 5 -17.18 -10.67 4.60
CA ALA A 5 -16.80 -11.97 4.07
C ALA A 5 -16.04 -12.78 5.13
N LEU A 6 -15.09 -12.15 5.83
CA LEU A 6 -14.38 -12.77 6.96
C LEU A 6 -15.36 -13.24 8.06
N LYS A 7 -16.35 -12.42 8.42
CA LYS A 7 -17.41 -12.80 9.38
C LYS A 7 -18.23 -13.99 8.91
N ARG A 8 -18.54 -14.07 7.61
CA ARG A 8 -19.33 -15.16 7.03
C ARG A 8 -18.56 -16.47 7.03
N ILE A 9 -17.25 -16.42 6.78
CA ILE A 9 -16.37 -17.59 6.86
C ILE A 9 -16.16 -17.99 8.33
N ALA A 10 -15.97 -17.03 9.24
CA ALA A 10 -15.81 -17.29 10.68
C ALA A 10 -17.06 -17.95 11.31
N GLY A 11 -18.26 -17.61 10.83
CA GLY A 11 -19.51 -18.26 11.25
C GLY A 11 -19.76 -19.63 10.58
N ALA A 12 -18.99 -19.99 9.56
CA ALA A 12 -19.13 -21.28 8.89
C ALA A 12 -18.33 -22.34 9.67
N ARG A 13 -19.02 -23.35 10.20
CA ARG A 13 -18.50 -24.40 11.10
C ARG A 13 -17.53 -25.41 10.44
N TRP A 14 -16.87 -25.01 9.36
CA TRP A 14 -16.14 -25.89 8.45
C TRP A 14 -14.71 -26.10 8.88
N GLY A 15 -14.46 -26.79 10.01
CA GLY A 15 -13.17 -27.43 10.33
C GLY A 15 -11.90 -26.59 10.08
N CYS A 16 -12.02 -25.26 10.09
CA CYS A 16 -11.03 -24.36 9.56
C CYS A 16 -10.12 -24.00 10.74
N SER A 17 -8.86 -24.41 10.63
CA SER A 17 -7.84 -24.10 11.63
C SER A 17 -7.74 -22.59 11.86
N GLY A 18 -7.45 -22.16 13.09
CA GLY A 18 -7.16 -20.74 13.36
C GLY A 18 -6.05 -20.19 12.45
N GLN A 19 -5.11 -21.05 12.03
CA GLN A 19 -4.05 -20.69 11.08
C GLN A 19 -4.58 -20.37 9.67
N THR A 20 -5.58 -21.08 9.18
CA THR A 20 -6.20 -20.80 7.88
C THR A 20 -6.97 -19.47 7.89
N PHE A 21 -7.60 -19.11 9.02
CA PHE A 21 -8.19 -17.79 9.21
C PHE A 21 -7.13 -16.68 9.22
N LEU A 22 -6.02 -16.92 9.92
CA LEU A 22 -4.91 -15.98 9.96
C LEU A 22 -4.29 -15.76 8.58
N GLN A 23 -4.05 -16.85 7.83
CA GLN A 23 -3.57 -16.77 6.46
C GLN A 23 -4.55 -16.00 5.54
N THR A 24 -5.86 -16.16 5.75
CA THR A 24 -6.89 -15.39 5.02
C THR A 24 -6.79 -13.89 5.33
N TYR A 25 -6.53 -13.51 6.58
CA TYR A 25 -6.30 -12.12 6.95
C TYR A 25 -5.06 -11.53 6.26
N HIS A 26 -3.93 -12.23 6.29
CA HIS A 26 -2.69 -11.78 5.64
C HIS A 26 -2.81 -11.65 4.12
N THR A 27 -3.64 -12.46 3.48
CA THR A 27 -3.78 -12.48 2.01
C THR A 27 -4.82 -11.50 1.50
N PHE A 28 -5.89 -11.23 2.24
CA PHE A 28 -7.00 -10.40 1.74
C PHE A 28 -7.14 -9.05 2.43
N ILE A 29 -6.88 -8.97 3.74
CA ILE A 29 -7.14 -7.76 4.55
C ILE A 29 -5.87 -6.95 4.70
N LEU A 30 -4.78 -7.60 5.10
CA LEU A 30 -3.50 -6.93 5.31
C LEU A 30 -3.03 -6.16 4.06
N PRO A 31 -3.08 -6.71 2.83
CA PRO A 31 -2.61 -6.02 1.65
C PRO A 31 -3.43 -4.77 1.32
N LEU A 32 -4.71 -4.75 1.69
CA LEU A 32 -5.57 -3.57 1.51
C LEU A 32 -5.27 -2.46 2.51
N LEU A 33 -4.99 -2.83 3.77
CA LEU A 33 -4.59 -1.88 4.79
C LEU A 33 -3.21 -1.30 4.48
N THR A 34 -2.34 -2.11 3.88
CA THR A 34 -1.01 -1.68 3.47
C THR A 34 -0.96 -1.08 2.06
N TYR A 35 -2.06 -1.12 1.32
CA TYR A 35 -2.11 -0.51 -0.01
C TYR A 35 -2.12 1.00 0.15
N CYS A 36 -1.20 1.70 -0.51
CA CYS A 36 -1.04 3.15 -0.40
C CYS A 36 -0.55 3.62 1.00
N CYS A 37 0.40 2.90 1.62
CA CYS A 37 1.04 3.31 2.89
C CYS A 37 1.82 4.63 2.80
N GLU A 38 2.29 4.99 1.61
CA GLU A 38 3.18 6.12 1.34
C GLU A 38 2.58 7.46 1.80
N PRO A 39 1.36 7.84 1.39
CA PRO A 39 0.73 9.05 1.90
C PRO A 39 0.26 8.92 3.35
N LEU A 40 0.09 7.69 3.88
CA LEU A 40 -0.39 7.48 5.25
C LEU A 40 0.63 7.91 6.31
N VAL A 41 1.92 8.03 5.96
CA VAL A 41 2.97 8.55 6.86
C VAL A 41 2.67 9.97 7.31
N VAL A 42 2.03 10.78 6.45
CA VAL A 42 1.73 12.20 6.71
C VAL A 42 0.23 12.39 7.00
N ALA A 43 -0.55 11.30 7.06
CA ALA A 43 -1.97 11.39 7.31
C ALA A 43 -2.27 11.88 8.73
N LYS A 44 -3.45 12.49 8.90
CA LYS A 44 -3.95 12.90 10.21
C LYS A 44 -4.20 11.67 11.08
N GLU A 45 -3.97 11.81 12.39
CA GLU A 45 -4.19 10.75 13.38
C GLU A 45 -5.59 10.12 13.30
N ASN A 46 -6.63 10.94 13.08
CA ASN A 46 -8.01 10.45 12.91
C ASN A 46 -8.14 9.37 11.82
N VAL A 47 -7.36 9.46 10.74
CA VAL A 47 -7.38 8.47 9.65
C VAL A 47 -6.67 7.20 10.10
N LEU A 48 -5.51 7.32 10.75
CA LEU A 48 -4.76 6.18 11.29
C LEU A 48 -5.58 5.41 12.32
N ASP A 49 -6.28 6.11 13.21
CA ASP A 49 -7.17 5.49 14.20
C ASP A 49 -8.31 4.69 13.55
N THR A 50 -8.84 5.14 12.41
CA THR A 50 -9.87 4.38 11.68
C THR A 50 -9.31 3.10 11.08
N LEU A 51 -8.08 3.14 10.57
CA LEU A 51 -7.40 1.97 10.03
C LEU A 51 -7.04 0.96 11.12
N GLU A 52 -6.56 1.43 12.28
CA GLU A 52 -6.28 0.56 13.44
C GLU A 52 -7.54 -0.10 13.98
N LYS A 53 -8.68 0.60 14.00
CA LYS A 53 -9.99 0.00 14.34
C LYS A 53 -10.36 -1.12 13.38
N ILE A 54 -10.07 -0.97 12.09
CA ILE A 54 -10.30 -2.03 11.09
C ILE A 54 -9.36 -3.22 11.33
N GLN A 55 -8.09 -2.97 11.64
CA GLN A 55 -7.12 -4.02 11.98
C GLN A 55 -7.59 -4.80 13.21
N SER A 56 -7.89 -4.10 14.31
CA SER A 56 -8.40 -4.67 15.57
C SER A 56 -9.66 -5.50 15.35
N GLN A 57 -10.64 -4.98 14.60
CA GLN A 57 -11.85 -5.72 14.29
C GLN A 57 -11.57 -7.00 13.49
N SER A 58 -10.64 -6.93 12.52
CA SER A 58 -10.27 -8.07 11.69
C SER A 58 -9.54 -9.15 12.49
N LEU A 59 -8.58 -8.75 13.34
CA LEU A 59 -7.84 -9.64 14.23
C LEU A 59 -8.77 -10.30 15.24
N SER A 60 -9.74 -9.58 15.81
CA SER A 60 -10.73 -10.15 16.73
C SER A 60 -11.61 -11.21 16.06
N ILE A 61 -11.98 -11.03 14.79
CA ILE A 61 -12.74 -12.04 14.04
C ILE A 61 -11.89 -13.28 13.76
N VAL A 62 -10.62 -13.11 13.39
CA VAL A 62 -9.69 -14.22 13.10
C VAL A 62 -9.36 -15.02 14.35
N SER A 63 -9.04 -14.34 15.44
CA SER A 63 -8.64 -14.97 16.70
C SER A 63 -9.83 -15.40 17.56
N GLY A 64 -11.05 -14.98 17.22
CA GLY A 64 -12.25 -15.26 17.99
C GLY A 64 -12.30 -14.53 19.34
N THR A 65 -11.51 -13.48 19.51
CA THR A 65 -11.44 -12.72 20.77
C THR A 65 -12.61 -11.73 20.93
N VAL A 66 -12.88 -11.35 22.18
CA VAL A 66 -13.92 -10.38 22.51
C VAL A 66 -13.49 -8.98 22.04
N LYS A 67 -14.44 -8.16 21.58
CA LYS A 67 -14.19 -6.79 21.07
C LYS A 67 -13.47 -5.86 22.07
N THR A 68 -13.54 -6.16 23.36
CA THR A 68 -12.91 -5.37 24.44
C THR A 68 -11.44 -5.72 24.66
N THR A 69 -10.93 -6.73 23.95
CA THR A 69 -9.52 -7.13 24.05
C THR A 69 -8.63 -6.02 23.48
N PRO A 70 -7.57 -5.59 24.20
CA PRO A 70 -6.64 -4.61 23.68
C PRO A 70 -5.91 -5.13 22.44
N ILE A 71 -5.61 -4.23 21.50
CA ILE A 71 -5.00 -4.59 20.21
C ILE A 71 -3.62 -5.23 20.39
N ASP A 72 -2.84 -4.76 21.37
CA ASP A 72 -1.49 -5.28 21.64
C ASP A 72 -1.50 -6.75 22.03
N SER A 73 -2.46 -7.19 22.86
CA SER A 73 -2.60 -8.60 23.22
C SER A 73 -2.98 -9.46 22.01
N MET A 74 -3.80 -8.94 21.10
CA MET A 74 -4.15 -9.65 19.86
C MET A 74 -2.94 -9.75 18.92
N LEU A 75 -2.17 -8.67 18.77
CA LEU A 75 -0.95 -8.67 17.97
C LEU A 75 0.08 -9.67 18.52
N MET A 76 0.26 -9.73 19.84
CA MET A 76 1.13 -10.73 20.49
C MET A 76 0.65 -12.17 20.26
N LEU A 77 -0.66 -12.41 20.34
CA LEU A 77 -1.25 -13.73 20.08
C LEU A 77 -1.07 -14.18 18.64
N THR A 78 -1.19 -13.24 17.71
CA THR A 78 -1.14 -13.52 16.27
C THR A 78 0.30 -13.49 15.71
N GLY A 79 1.23 -12.84 16.41
CA GLY A 79 2.58 -12.58 15.92
C GLY A 79 2.63 -11.48 14.85
N ASP A 80 1.62 -10.63 14.82
CA ASP A 80 1.46 -9.55 13.83
C ASP A 80 2.07 -8.24 14.31
N MET A 81 2.51 -7.40 13.38
CA MET A 81 2.98 -6.05 13.67
C MET A 81 1.84 -5.05 13.73
N PRO A 82 1.95 -4.00 14.57
CA PRO A 82 0.98 -2.91 14.57
C PRO A 82 1.03 -2.16 13.24
N LEU A 83 -0.13 -1.67 12.78
CA LEU A 83 -0.25 -1.05 11.46
C LEU A 83 0.70 0.13 11.24
N ARG A 84 0.90 0.97 12.27
CA ARG A 84 1.81 2.13 12.18
C ARG A 84 3.24 1.72 11.84
N THR A 85 3.74 0.65 12.47
CA THR A 85 5.08 0.12 12.18
C THR A 85 5.16 -0.41 10.75
N ILE A 86 4.11 -1.10 10.28
CA ILE A 86 4.06 -1.57 8.89
C ILE A 86 4.09 -0.39 7.90
N ILE A 87 3.32 0.67 8.16
CA ILE A 87 3.32 1.89 7.33
C ILE A 87 4.73 2.50 7.26
N GLN A 88 5.40 2.64 8.41
CA GLN A 88 6.76 3.19 8.49
C GLN A 88 7.77 2.33 7.74
N GLU A 89 7.71 1.01 7.90
CA GLU A 89 8.58 0.06 7.19
C GLU A 89 8.41 0.17 5.68
N LYS A 90 7.16 0.18 5.18
CA LYS A 90 6.87 0.31 3.75
C LYS A 90 7.33 1.66 3.20
N ALA A 91 7.14 2.73 3.95
CA ALA A 91 7.61 4.05 3.57
C ALA A 91 9.14 4.10 3.45
N LEU A 92 9.86 3.47 4.38
CA LEU A 92 11.32 3.41 4.37
C LEU A 92 11.84 2.62 3.17
N ILE A 93 11.24 1.46 2.88
CA ILE A 93 11.56 0.65 1.68
C ILE A 93 11.39 1.48 0.41
N ILE A 94 10.33 2.27 0.33
CA ILE A 94 10.04 3.07 -0.87
C ILE A 94 10.99 4.26 -0.98
N TRP A 95 11.29 4.92 0.13
CA TRP A 95 12.27 6.00 0.17
C TRP A 95 13.66 5.52 -0.26
N GLU A 96 14.09 4.35 0.20
CA GLU A 96 15.33 3.69 -0.23
C GLU A 96 15.32 3.42 -1.74
N LYS A 97 14.22 2.87 -2.27
CA LYS A 97 14.06 2.65 -3.72
C LYS A 97 14.12 3.96 -4.50
N ILE A 98 13.55 5.04 -3.98
CA ILE A 98 13.60 6.37 -4.61
C ILE A 98 15.04 6.91 -4.63
N ILE A 99 15.80 6.76 -3.54
CA ILE A 99 17.22 7.18 -3.49
C ILE A 99 18.06 6.37 -4.48
N ARG A 100 17.85 5.05 -4.50
CA ARG A 100 18.53 4.18 -5.45
C ARG A 100 18.18 4.58 -6.88
N ALA A 101 16.89 4.81 -7.16
CA ALA A 101 16.40 5.23 -8.47
C ALA A 101 16.85 6.64 -8.86
N SER A 102 17.00 7.59 -7.93
CA SER A 102 17.42 8.96 -8.24
C SER A 102 18.87 9.04 -8.72
N GLY A 103 19.73 8.14 -8.24
CA GLY A 103 21.07 7.93 -8.80
C GLY A 103 21.04 7.46 -10.25
N TYR A 104 20.08 6.61 -10.63
CA TYR A 104 19.86 6.22 -12.02
C TYR A 104 19.13 7.32 -12.81
N PHE A 105 18.15 8.02 -12.24
CA PHE A 105 17.34 9.03 -12.93
C PHE A 105 18.17 10.27 -13.31
N SER A 106 19.11 10.69 -12.46
CA SER A 106 20.10 11.73 -12.81
C SER A 106 20.99 11.26 -13.97
N LEU A 107 21.53 10.03 -13.90
CA LEU A 107 22.33 9.44 -14.98
C LEU A 107 21.54 9.28 -16.29
N TRP A 108 20.29 8.81 -16.24
CA TRP A 108 19.40 8.66 -17.40
C TRP A 108 18.93 10.01 -17.94
N ASN A 109 18.75 11.04 -17.10
CA ASN A 109 18.46 12.40 -17.56
C ASN A 109 19.69 13.03 -18.22
N GLU A 110 20.88 12.85 -17.68
CA GLU A 110 22.13 13.30 -18.30
C GLU A 110 22.37 12.57 -19.62
N VAL A 111 22.25 11.24 -19.65
CA VAL A 111 22.35 10.43 -20.87
C VAL A 111 21.26 10.82 -21.87
N SER A 112 20.01 11.01 -21.46
CA SER A 112 18.93 11.45 -22.35
C SER A 112 19.16 12.85 -22.89
N GLN A 113 19.56 13.82 -22.06
CA GLN A 113 19.90 15.17 -22.54
C GLN A 113 21.10 15.15 -23.48
N ASN A 114 22.10 14.31 -23.22
CA ASN A 114 23.26 14.14 -24.09
C ASN A 114 22.93 13.38 -25.39
N LEU A 115 22.00 12.42 -25.36
CA LEU A 115 21.46 11.75 -26.55
C LEU A 115 20.60 12.71 -27.39
N ILE A 116 19.81 13.58 -26.77
CA ILE A 116 19.02 14.62 -27.45
C ILE A 116 19.92 15.63 -28.18
N ARG A 117 21.10 15.94 -27.62
CA ARG A 117 22.11 16.79 -28.28
C ARG A 117 22.72 16.12 -29.53
N ASN A 118 22.84 14.80 -29.53
CA ASN A 118 23.47 14.03 -30.61
C ASN A 118 22.48 13.46 -31.64
N LEU A 119 21.18 13.44 -31.33
CA LEU A 119 20.13 13.08 -32.29
C LEU A 119 19.86 14.25 -33.24
N GLN A 120 20.70 14.40 -34.26
CA GLN A 120 20.34 15.20 -35.41
C GLN A 120 19.11 14.55 -36.10
N THR A 121 18.05 15.35 -36.25
CA THR A 121 16.87 15.12 -37.12
C THR A 121 15.83 14.09 -36.68
N GLN A 122 15.01 14.41 -35.67
CA GLN A 122 13.56 14.15 -35.73
C GLN A 122 12.77 15.29 -35.06
N LYS A 123 12.83 16.50 -35.64
CA LYS A 123 11.98 17.65 -35.23
C LYS A 123 10.50 17.49 -35.65
N GLY A 124 10.11 16.44 -36.37
CA GLY A 124 8.77 16.33 -36.95
C GLY A 124 7.70 15.72 -36.04
N PHE A 125 8.03 14.69 -35.27
CA PHE A 125 7.00 13.82 -34.68
C PHE A 125 6.42 14.37 -33.36
N LEU A 126 7.27 14.84 -32.45
CA LEU A 126 6.83 15.31 -31.12
C LEU A 126 6.19 16.71 -31.15
N GLN A 127 6.58 17.57 -32.10
CA GLN A 127 6.04 18.93 -32.24
C GLN A 127 4.57 18.94 -32.72
N GLY A 128 4.15 17.92 -33.48
CA GLY A 128 2.75 17.78 -33.93
C GLY A 128 1.78 17.37 -32.81
N SER A 129 2.25 16.58 -31.84
CA SER A 129 1.42 16.08 -30.74
C SER A 129 1.15 17.14 -29.67
N VAL A 130 2.11 18.02 -29.40
CA VAL A 130 1.93 19.15 -28.46
C VAL A 130 0.92 20.18 -29.00
N LYS A 131 0.95 20.47 -30.31
CA LYS A 131 -0.03 21.37 -30.95
C LYS A 131 -1.47 20.83 -30.89
N LYS A 132 -1.67 19.51 -30.98
CA LYS A 132 -3.03 18.93 -30.88
C LYS A 132 -3.64 19.08 -29.48
N PHE A 133 -2.81 19.06 -28.43
CA PHE A 133 -3.30 19.17 -27.05
C PHE A 133 -3.75 20.60 -26.71
N THR A 134 -3.17 21.62 -27.33
CA THR A 134 -3.56 23.03 -27.13
C THR A 134 -4.84 23.42 -27.88
N TRP A 135 -5.25 22.67 -28.91
CA TRP A 135 -6.49 22.93 -29.66
C TRP A 135 -7.77 22.39 -29.00
N PHE A 136 -7.67 21.48 -28.02
CA PHE A 136 -8.84 20.92 -27.33
C PHE A 136 -9.28 21.74 -26.10
N LYS A 137 -8.59 22.86 -25.83
CA LYS A 137 -8.84 23.75 -24.68
C LYS A 137 -9.27 25.17 -25.06
N SER A 138 -9.76 25.38 -26.28
CA SER A 138 -10.36 26.66 -26.70
C SER A 138 -11.80 26.48 -27.16
#